data_AF-A0A6I0DWD0-F1
#
_entry.id   AF-A0A6I0DWD0-F1
#
_cell.length_a   1.000
_cell.length_b   1.000
_cell.length_c   1.000
_cell.angle_alpha   90.00
_cell.angle_beta   90.00
_cell.angle_gamma   90.00
#
_symmetry.space_group_name_H-M   'P 1'
#
loop_
_entity.id
_entity.type
_entity.pdbx_description
1 polymer ?
#
loop_
_entity_poly.entity_id
_entity_poly.type
_entity_poly.pdbx_seq_one_letter_code
_entity_poly.pdbx_strand_id
1 'polypeptide(L)' 'MADRTRKIRPGSRLQNRETKHPARVMTIAEGWAMVRPMSAQPVLVNMRELHLKYEVTKW' A
#
# COMPACT_ATOMS: atom_id res chain seq x y z
N MET A 1 15.15 18.83 -1.28
CA MET A 1 14.13 17.98 -1.92
C MET A 1 13.27 17.39 -0.82
N ALA A 2 12.00 17.79 -0.72
CA ALA A 2 11.15 17.39 0.39
C ALA A 2 10.82 15.89 0.32
N ASP A 3 10.97 15.24 1.46
CA ASP A 3 10.81 13.82 1.78
C ASP A 3 9.41 13.30 1.39
N ARG A 4 9.21 13.04 0.09
CA ARG A 4 7.97 12.45 -0.47
C ARG A 4 7.89 10.95 -0.22
N THR A 5 8.57 10.44 0.80
CA THR A 5 8.23 9.16 1.43
C THR A 5 6.88 9.35 2.12
N ARG A 6 5.81 9.44 1.31
CA ARG A 6 4.41 9.54 1.72
C ARG A 6 4.14 8.30 2.60
N LYS A 7 4.32 8.45 3.92
CA LYS A 7 4.34 7.35 4.89
C LYS A 7 3.09 6.48 4.76
N ILE A 8 3.20 5.35 4.09
CA ILE A 8 2.13 4.35 4.07
C ILE A 8 1.88 3.90 5.52
N ARG A 9 0.62 3.89 5.95
CA ARG A 9 0.21 3.55 7.33
C ARG A 9 -0.89 2.49 7.30
N PRO A 10 -1.10 1.74 8.40
CA PRO A 10 -2.34 1.01 8.59
C PRO A 10 -3.55 1.91 8.35
N GLY A 11 -4.51 1.42 7.56
CA GLY A 11 -5.72 2.15 7.18
C GLY A 11 -5.63 2.92 5.86
N SER A 12 -4.42 3.22 5.36
CA SER A 12 -4.22 3.97 4.12
C SER A 12 -4.89 3.29 2.92
N ARG A 13 -5.55 4.08 2.08
CA ARG A 13 -6.09 3.62 0.80
C ARG A 13 -5.00 3.72 -0.26
N LEU A 14 -4.80 2.60 -0.94
CA LEU A 14 -3.84 2.42 -2.01
C LEU A 14 -4.58 2.23 -3.32
N GLN A 15 -3.95 2.61 -4.42
CA GLN A 15 -4.36 2.23 -5.77
C GLN A 15 -3.17 1.57 -6.45
N ASN A 16 -3.37 0.35 -6.95
CA ASN A 16 -2.36 -0.33 -7.75
C ASN A 16 -2.11 0.49 -9.03
N ARG A 17 -0.85 0.78 -9.34
CA ARG A 17 -0.51 1.64 -10.49
C ARG A 17 -0.79 0.99 -11.83
N GLU A 18 -0.64 -0.33 -11.91
CA GLU A 18 -0.80 -1.14 -13.12
C GLU A 18 -2.28 -1.46 -13.37
N THR A 19 -2.95 -2.03 -12.37
CA THR A 19 -4.34 -2.50 -12.53
C THR A 19 -5.38 -1.45 -12.19
N LYS A 20 -4.98 -0.32 -11.60
CA LYS A 20 -5.87 0.72 -11.05
C LYS A 20 -6.84 0.22 -9.97
N HIS A 21 -6.69 -1.02 -9.50
CA HIS A 21 -7.53 -1.59 -8.48
C HIS A 21 -7.24 -0.99 -7.10
N PRO A 22 -8.28 -0.65 -6.33
CA PRO A 22 -8.10 -0.12 -5.00
C PRO A 22 -7.72 -1.21 -4.00
N ALA A 23 -6.90 -0.84 -3.04
CA ALA A 23 -6.49 -1.69 -1.92
C ALA A 23 -6.39 -0.88 -0.64
N ARG A 24 -6.30 -1.56 0.50
CA ARG A 24 -6.15 -0.93 1.80
C ARG A 24 -5.05 -1.60 2.59
N VAL A 25 -4.21 -0.80 3.25
CA VAL A 25 -3.22 -1.33 4.20
C VAL A 25 -3.95 -1.73 5.46
N MET A 26 -3.78 -2.97 5.87
CA MET A 26 -4.33 -3.49 7.11
C MET A 26 -3.35 -3.30 8.26
N THR A 27 -2.12 -3.77 8.10
CA THR A 27 -1.06 -3.67 9.12
C THR A 27 0.31 -3.52 8.45
N ILE A 28 1.28 -3.00 9.22
CA ILE A 28 2.68 -2.89 8.83
C ILE A 28 3.52 -3.45 9.98
N ALA A 29 4.41 -4.39 9.67
CA ALA A 29 5.35 -4.97 10.62
C ALA A 29 6.67 -5.25 9.92
N GLU A 30 7.79 -4.86 10.53
CA GLU A 30 9.15 -5.24 10.11
C GLU A 30 9.44 -5.05 8.60
N GLY A 31 9.01 -3.93 8.00
CA GLY A 31 9.24 -3.66 6.58
C GLY A 31 8.32 -4.42 5.62
N TRP A 32 7.28 -5.08 6.14
CA TRP A 32 6.19 -5.70 5.39
C TRP A 32 4.87 -4.98 5.67
N ALA A 33 3.99 -4.99 4.67
CA ALA A 33 2.63 -4.51 4.79
C ALA A 33 1.65 -5.59 4.36
N MET A 34 0.62 -5.80 5.15
CA MET A 34 -0.53 -6.58 4.72
C MET A 34 -1.49 -5.65 3.98
N VAL A 35 -1.77 -5.96 2.73
CA VAL A 35 -2.61 -5.17 1.83
C VAL A 35 -3.81 -6.00 1.44
N ARG A 36 -5.00 -5.43 1.59
CA ARG A 36 -6.26 -6.04 1.15
C ARG A 36 -6.77 -5.33 -0.10
N PRO A 37 -6.66 -5.94 -1.29
CA PRO A 37 -7.42 -5.52 -2.47
C PRO A 37 -8.93 -5.70 -2.20
N MET A 38 -9.78 -4.86 -2.77
CA MET A 38 -11.24 -4.98 -2.53
C MET A 38 -11.83 -6.30 -3.07
N SER A 39 -11.27 -6.83 -4.15
CA SER A 39 -11.77 -8.00 -4.87
C SER A 39 -10.96 -9.27 -4.64
N ALA A 40 -10.01 -9.27 -3.70
CA ALA A 40 -9.12 -10.40 -3.46
C ALA A 40 -8.79 -10.59 -1.97
N GLN A 41 -8.14 -11.71 -1.67
CA GLN A 41 -7.64 -11.97 -0.32
C GLN A 41 -6.49 -11.03 0.05
N PRO A 42 -6.27 -10.76 1.34
CA PRO A 42 -5.11 -10.00 1.80
C PRO A 42 -3.80 -10.65 1.35
N VAL A 43 -2.85 -9.82 0.94
CA VAL A 43 -1.51 -10.23 0.50
C VAL A 43 -0.46 -9.50 1.33
N LEU A 44 0.62 -10.21 1.65
CA LEU A 44 1.81 -9.64 2.26
C LEU A 44 2.71 -9.05 1.17
N VAL A 45 3.07 -7.79 1.30
CA VAL A 45 3.87 -7.05 0.33
C VAL A 45 5.04 -6.38 1.06
N ASN A 46 6.24 -6.54 0.55
CA ASN A 46 7.40 -5.82 1.08
C ASN A 46 7.19 -4.31 0.90
N MET A 47 7.56 -3.50 1.90
CA MET A 47 7.35 -2.04 1.84
C MET A 47 8.04 -1.40 0.63
N ARG A 48 9.21 -1.89 0.18
CA ARG A 48 9.86 -1.37 -1.03
C ARG A 48 9.00 -1.60 -2.27
N GLU A 49 8.51 -2.84 -2.44
CA GLU A 49 7.60 -3.16 -3.54
C GLU A 49 6.28 -2.39 -3.45
N LEU A 50 5.78 -2.18 -2.23
CA LEU A 50 4.54 -1.47 -1.99
C LEU A 50 4.59 -0.04 -2.53
N HIS A 51 5.68 0.69 -2.24
CA HIS A 51 5.88 2.05 -2.74
C HIS A 51 6.02 2.13 -4.27
N LEU A 52 6.50 1.06 -4.90
CA LEU A 52 6.63 0.97 -6.36
C LEU A 52 5.29 0.63 -7.03
N LYS A 53 4.60 -0.39 -6.53
CA LYS A 53 3.38 -0.96 -7.13
C LYS A 53 2.13 -0.13 -6.80
N TYR A 54 2.11 0.58 -5.68
CA TYR A 54 0.93 1.30 -5.20
C TYR A 54 1.18 2.79 -5.03
N GLU A 55 0.12 3.56 -5.28
CA GLU A 55 0.05 4.96 -4.89
C GLU A 55 -0.95 5.13 -3.74
N VAL A 56 -0.60 5.95 -2.75
CA VAL A 56 -1.52 6.33 -1.66
C VAL A 56 -2.51 7.35 -2.21
N THR A 57 -3.79 6.99 -2.24
CA THR A 57 -4.88 7.84 -2.74
C THR A 57 -5.65 8.53 -1.63
N LYS A 58 -5.64 7.97 -0.41
CA LYS A 58 -6.21 8.61 0.79
C LYS A 58 -5.52 8.10 2.05
N TRP A 59 -5.32 9.00 3.00
CA TRP A 59 -4.75 8.72 4.32
C TRP A 59 -5.82 8.17 5.26
#